data_AF-A0A843DRA1-F1
#
_entry.id   AF-A0A843DRA1-F1
#
_cell.length_a   1.000
_cell.length_b   1.000
_cell.length_c   1.000
_cell.angle_alpha   90.00
_cell.angle_beta   90.00
_cell.angle_gamma   90.00
#
_symmetry.space_group_name_H-M   'P 1'
#
loop_
_entity.id
_entity.type
_entity.pdbx_description
1 polymer ?
#
loop_
_entity_poly.entity_id
_entity_poly.type
_entity_poly.pdbx_seq_one_letter_code
_entity_poly.pdbx_strand_id
1 'polypeptide(L)'
;MSPSSAENPLIRGLTYPDVVQRSLYSMFEFGCSRVGRNAEAILYFGNRITYGELMDDVHAFAAGLVSLGVKKGDFVTICLPNMPQCVVAVYAVNRIGAVCNLVHPLSTRKEIADAVRLCDSKVILTFEMNEGHAEGLGAQIIRCATPEFFPKNPKGFVMKTVYRHSVRKAPKAAEVLLWRDVLQSGRDYLQTAELPKDTVRYEDTAAV
;
A
#
# COMPACT_ATOMS: atom_id res chain seq x y z
N MET A 1 34.08 12.61 19.20
CA MET A 1 35.04 11.52 18.93
C MET A 1 34.24 10.25 18.76
N SER A 2 33.93 9.90 17.51
CA SER A 2 33.16 8.71 17.14
C SER A 2 34.04 7.46 17.30
N PRO A 3 33.50 6.32 17.77
CA PRO A 3 34.30 5.12 17.93
C PRO A 3 34.70 4.55 16.58
N SER A 4 36.00 4.30 16.44
CA SER A 4 36.67 3.66 15.31
C SER A 4 36.04 2.30 15.00
N SER A 5 35.47 2.16 13.81
CA SER A 5 35.00 0.90 13.24
C SER A 5 36.20 -0.01 12.92
N ALA A 6 36.44 -1.02 13.75
CA ALA A 6 37.34 -2.11 13.38
C ALA A 6 36.67 -2.94 12.26
N GLU A 7 37.26 -2.91 11.07
CA GLU A 7 36.78 -3.64 9.88
C GLU A 7 36.92 -5.16 10.08
N ASN A 8 35.81 -5.89 9.91
CA ASN A 8 35.79 -7.35 9.88
C ASN A 8 36.24 -7.83 8.47
N PRO A 9 37.35 -8.58 8.36
CA PRO A 9 37.97 -8.93 7.07
C PRO A 9 37.15 -9.90 6.20
N LEU A 10 36.03 -10.46 6.69
CA LEU A 10 35.16 -11.36 5.91
C LEU A 10 33.97 -10.65 5.22
N ILE A 11 33.75 -9.36 5.48
CA ILE A 11 32.72 -8.57 4.79
C ILE A 11 33.43 -7.48 3.97
N ARG A 12 33.86 -7.81 2.74
CA ARG A 12 34.25 -6.77 1.78
C ARG A 12 33.00 -5.94 1.47
N GLY A 13 32.98 -4.71 1.97
CA GLY A 13 31.82 -3.82 1.89
C GLY A 13 31.31 -3.66 0.47
N LEU A 14 30.02 -3.95 0.26
CA LEU A 14 29.31 -3.49 -0.92
C LEU A 14 29.28 -1.95 -0.86
N THR A 15 30.08 -1.29 -1.69
CA THR A 15 29.95 0.15 -1.89
C THR A 15 28.69 0.39 -2.71
N TYR A 16 27.61 0.81 -2.04
CA TYR A 16 26.37 1.16 -2.70
C TYR A 16 26.54 2.53 -3.38
N PRO A 17 26.27 2.64 -4.69
CA PRO A 17 26.35 3.92 -5.39
C PRO A 17 25.30 4.91 -4.85
N ASP A 18 25.55 6.22 -4.97
CA ASP A 18 24.67 7.28 -4.45
C ASP A 18 23.21 7.19 -4.96
N VAL A 19 22.99 6.52 -6.09
CA VAL A 19 21.65 6.19 -6.61
C VAL A 19 20.79 5.38 -5.62
N VAL A 20 21.42 4.67 -4.67
CA VAL A 20 20.76 3.88 -3.63
C VAL A 20 20.29 4.76 -2.45
N GLN A 21 20.71 6.04 -2.39
CA GLN A 21 20.25 7.01 -1.38
C GLN A 21 18.89 7.63 -1.73
N ARG A 22 17.95 6.82 -2.24
CA ARG A 22 16.59 7.25 -2.58
C ARG A 22 15.58 6.58 -1.68
N SER A 23 14.49 7.27 -1.39
CA SER A 23 13.32 6.65 -0.77
C SER A 23 12.77 5.52 -1.67
N LEU A 24 12.08 4.56 -1.08
CA LEU A 24 11.37 3.51 -1.81
C LEU A 24 10.48 4.08 -2.93
N TYR A 25 9.74 5.16 -2.66
CA TYR A 25 8.94 5.83 -3.68
C TYR A 25 9.82 6.49 -4.77
N SER A 26 10.89 7.19 -4.41
CA SER A 26 11.77 7.83 -5.40
C SER A 26 12.46 6.81 -6.31
N MET A 27 12.80 5.63 -5.81
CA MET A 27 13.31 4.54 -6.63
C MET A 27 12.24 3.99 -7.59
N PHE A 28 11.01 3.85 -7.11
CA PHE A 28 9.88 3.45 -7.95
C PHE A 28 9.60 4.46 -9.06
N GLU A 29 9.54 5.76 -8.74
CA GLU A 29 9.35 6.84 -9.71
C GLU A 29 10.45 6.85 -10.77
N PHE A 30 11.70 6.67 -10.35
CA PHE A 30 12.82 6.53 -11.26
C PHE A 30 12.67 5.31 -12.17
N GLY A 31 12.32 4.14 -11.62
CA GLY A 31 12.07 2.92 -12.39
C GLY A 31 11.01 3.15 -13.47
N CYS A 32 9.89 3.77 -13.11
CA CYS A 32 8.82 4.12 -14.04
C CYS A 32 9.29 5.04 -15.17
N SER A 33 10.11 6.05 -14.85
CA SER A 33 10.67 6.98 -15.84
C SER A 33 11.59 6.28 -16.86
N ARG A 34 12.22 5.17 -16.48
CA ARG A 34 13.16 4.42 -17.32
C ARG A 34 12.46 3.45 -18.26
N VAL A 35 11.41 2.78 -17.80
CA VAL A 35 10.67 1.78 -18.59
C VAL A 35 9.59 2.41 -19.48
N GLY A 36 9.08 3.57 -19.09
CA GLY A 36 8.00 4.27 -19.78
C GLY A 36 6.61 3.83 -19.32
N ARG A 37 5.64 4.75 -19.39
CA ARG A 37 4.29 4.58 -18.84
C ARG A 37 3.51 3.39 -19.42
N ASN A 38 3.75 3.01 -20.68
CA ASN A 38 3.01 1.95 -21.36
C ASN A 38 3.55 0.54 -21.09
N ALA A 39 4.68 0.40 -20.40
CA ALA A 39 5.23 -0.90 -20.06
C ALA A 39 4.34 -1.59 -19.01
N GLU A 40 4.24 -2.92 -19.09
CA GLU A 40 3.47 -3.72 -18.13
C GLU A 40 4.18 -3.77 -16.77
N ALA A 41 3.45 -3.47 -15.70
CA ALA A 41 3.96 -3.49 -14.32
C ALA A 41 3.40 -4.68 -13.52
N ILE A 42 2.09 -4.92 -13.58
CA ILE A 42 1.42 -5.96 -12.80
C ILE A 42 0.50 -6.78 -13.70
N LEU A 43 0.59 -8.11 -13.58
CA LEU A 43 -0.38 -9.05 -14.14
C LEU A 43 -1.15 -9.71 -13.00
N TYR A 44 -2.46 -9.45 -12.90
CA TYR A 44 -3.30 -9.98 -11.83
C TYR A 44 -4.65 -10.45 -12.38
N PHE A 45 -4.92 -11.76 -12.24
CA PHE A 45 -6.12 -12.41 -12.79
C PHE A 45 -6.42 -12.09 -14.27
N GLY A 46 -5.35 -11.98 -15.07
CA GLY A 46 -5.45 -11.66 -16.50
C GLY A 46 -5.65 -10.17 -16.81
N ASN A 47 -5.78 -9.31 -15.79
CA ASN A 47 -5.70 -7.86 -15.95
C ASN A 47 -4.23 -7.43 -15.94
N ARG A 48 -3.88 -6.62 -16.93
CA ARG A 48 -2.56 -6.02 -17.09
C ARG A 48 -2.68 -4.57 -16.65
N ILE A 49 -1.84 -4.18 -15.71
CA ILE A 49 -1.72 -2.80 -15.21
C ILE A 49 -0.35 -2.31 -15.68
N THR A 50 -0.35 -1.18 -16.38
CA THR A 50 0.85 -0.52 -16.86
C THR A 50 1.54 0.29 -15.76
N TYR A 51 2.80 0.65 -15.95
CA TYR A 51 3.50 1.55 -15.02
C TYR A 51 2.84 2.93 -14.91
N GLY A 52 2.22 3.42 -15.99
CA GLY A 52 1.46 4.66 -15.99
C GLY A 52 0.23 4.57 -15.09
N GLU A 53 -0.58 3.53 -15.27
CA GLU A 53 -1.77 3.30 -14.42
C GLU A 53 -1.39 3.08 -12.96
N LEU A 54 -0.33 2.31 -12.70
CA LEU A 54 0.17 2.07 -11.36
C LEU A 54 0.61 3.38 -10.68
N MET A 55 1.34 4.25 -11.40
CA MET A 55 1.76 5.55 -10.87
C MET A 55 0.57 6.47 -10.58
N ASP A 56 -0.38 6.52 -11.50
CA ASP A 56 -1.58 7.35 -11.35
C ASP A 56 -2.42 6.89 -10.14
N ASP A 57 -2.57 5.57 -9.94
CA ASP A 57 -3.24 5.01 -8.76
C ASP A 57 -2.44 5.23 -7.46
N VAL A 58 -1.11 5.19 -7.50
CA VAL A 58 -0.25 5.55 -6.35
C VAL A 58 -0.47 7.00 -5.93
N HIS A 59 -0.49 7.94 -6.87
CA HIS A 59 -0.72 9.36 -6.58
C HIS A 59 -2.15 9.60 -6.10
N ALA A 60 -3.15 9.00 -6.75
CA ALA A 60 -4.53 9.10 -6.32
C ALA A 60 -4.73 8.53 -4.91
N PHE A 61 -4.20 7.35 -4.60
CA PHE A 61 -4.35 6.77 -3.28
C PHE A 61 -3.60 7.58 -2.21
N ALA A 62 -2.40 8.08 -2.52
CA ALA A 62 -1.65 8.99 -1.64
C ALA A 62 -2.46 10.25 -1.31
N ALA A 63 -3.12 10.84 -2.30
CA ALA A 63 -3.97 12.02 -2.10
C ALA A 63 -5.21 11.68 -1.28
N GLY A 64 -5.81 10.51 -1.53
CA GLY A 64 -6.92 10.00 -0.72
C GLY A 64 -6.54 9.85 0.76
N LEU A 65 -5.36 9.30 1.06
CA LEU A 65 -4.85 9.20 2.44
C LEU A 65 -4.64 10.58 3.08
N VAL A 66 -4.12 11.55 2.34
CA VAL A 66 -3.97 12.94 2.82
C VAL A 66 -5.34 13.56 3.12
N SER A 67 -6.34 13.35 2.26
CA SER A 67 -7.73 13.79 2.49
C SER A 67 -8.36 13.15 3.73
N LEU A 68 -7.95 11.93 4.08
CA LEU A 68 -8.34 11.25 5.33
C LEU A 68 -7.57 11.73 6.57
N GLY A 69 -6.63 12.66 6.40
CA GLY A 69 -5.86 13.27 7.49
C GLY A 69 -4.57 12.53 7.86
N VAL A 70 -4.09 11.62 7.01
CA VAL A 70 -2.78 10.98 7.14
C VAL A 70 -1.67 11.98 6.82
N LYS A 71 -0.65 12.03 7.66
CA LYS A 71 0.49 12.95 7.60
C LYS A 71 1.80 12.17 7.67
N LYS A 72 2.90 12.86 7.39
CA LYS A 72 4.26 12.32 7.55
C LYS A 72 4.44 11.77 8.97
N GLY A 73 4.96 10.55 9.08
CA GLY A 73 5.19 9.84 10.34
C GLY A 73 3.99 9.07 10.90
N ASP A 74 2.77 9.27 10.37
CA ASP A 74 1.63 8.45 10.76
C ASP A 74 1.77 7.01 10.22
N PHE A 75 1.22 6.04 10.94
CA PHE A 75 1.20 4.66 10.51
C PHE A 75 -0.07 4.30 9.74
N VAL A 76 0.11 3.55 8.66
CA VAL A 76 -0.96 2.93 7.88
C VAL A 76 -0.75 1.42 7.89
N THR A 77 -1.68 0.68 8.50
CA THR A 77 -1.63 -0.79 8.50
C THR A 77 -2.07 -1.32 7.15
N ILE A 78 -1.26 -2.17 6.52
CA ILE A 78 -1.60 -2.85 5.28
C ILE A 78 -1.76 -4.33 5.60
N CYS A 79 -3.01 -4.78 5.69
CA CYS A 79 -3.37 -6.18 5.96
C CYS A 79 -4.02 -6.80 4.71
N LEU A 80 -3.25 -6.84 3.62
CA LEU A 80 -3.69 -7.28 2.30
C LEU A 80 -2.87 -8.48 1.81
N PRO A 81 -3.45 -9.36 0.98
CA PRO A 81 -2.68 -10.34 0.23
C PRO A 81 -1.85 -9.67 -0.88
N ASN A 82 -1.07 -10.47 -1.61
CA ASN A 82 -0.36 -10.04 -2.81
C ASN A 82 -1.36 -9.70 -3.93
N MET A 83 -1.85 -8.46 -3.90
CA MET A 83 -2.80 -7.89 -4.84
C MET A 83 -2.35 -6.49 -5.27
N PRO A 84 -2.84 -5.96 -6.40
CA PRO A 84 -2.40 -4.66 -6.90
C PRO A 84 -2.56 -3.51 -5.89
N GLN A 85 -3.64 -3.48 -5.09
CA GLN A 85 -3.81 -2.46 -4.06
C GLN A 85 -2.72 -2.48 -2.99
N CYS A 86 -2.15 -3.65 -2.68
CA CYS A 86 -1.04 -3.74 -1.71
C CYS A 86 0.19 -3.01 -2.25
N VAL A 87 0.51 -3.21 -3.53
CA VAL A 87 1.62 -2.52 -4.21
C VAL A 87 1.38 -1.01 -4.26
N VAL A 88 0.16 -0.60 -4.66
CA VAL A 88 -0.23 0.81 -4.68
C VAL A 88 -0.11 1.43 -3.28
N ALA A 89 -0.62 0.75 -2.25
CA ALA A 89 -0.63 1.25 -0.88
C ALA A 89 0.78 1.45 -0.32
N VAL A 90 1.70 0.51 -0.55
CA VAL A 90 3.09 0.64 -0.08
C VAL A 90 3.75 1.89 -0.66
N TYR A 91 3.65 2.10 -1.98
CA TYR A 91 4.24 3.27 -2.61
C TYR A 91 3.53 4.58 -2.26
N ALA A 92 2.20 4.57 -2.13
CA ALA A 92 1.41 5.75 -1.77
C ALA A 92 1.68 6.22 -0.33
N VAL A 93 1.77 5.29 0.61
CA VAL A 93 2.10 5.59 2.02
C VAL A 93 3.51 6.17 2.10
N ASN A 94 4.48 5.55 1.41
CA ASN A 94 5.85 6.09 1.33
C ASN A 94 5.89 7.46 0.63
N ARG A 95 5.09 7.68 -0.41
CA ARG A 95 5.05 8.96 -1.15
C ARG A 95 4.71 10.15 -0.26
N ILE A 96 3.89 9.96 0.76
CA ILE A 96 3.48 11.03 1.68
C ILE A 96 4.33 11.06 2.97
N GLY A 97 5.34 10.20 3.07
CA GLY A 97 6.19 10.06 4.25
C GLY A 97 5.49 9.43 5.45
N ALA A 98 4.37 8.74 5.24
CA ALA A 98 3.75 7.90 6.25
C ALA A 98 4.47 6.54 6.30
N VAL A 99 4.23 5.77 7.36
CA VAL A 99 4.94 4.52 7.63
C VAL A 99 4.02 3.32 7.38
N CYS A 100 4.50 2.35 6.59
CA CYS A 100 3.79 1.10 6.37
C CYS A 100 3.94 0.18 7.59
N ASN A 101 2.81 -0.23 8.16
CA ASN A 101 2.75 -1.32 9.15
C ASN A 101 2.19 -2.58 8.45
N LEU A 102 3.07 -3.45 7.95
CA LEU A 102 2.68 -4.63 7.18
C LEU A 102 2.23 -5.76 8.11
N VAL A 103 0.99 -6.23 7.93
CA VAL A 103 0.44 -7.34 8.73
C VAL A 103 -0.01 -8.45 7.80
N HIS A 104 0.34 -9.69 8.13
CA HIS A 104 -0.03 -10.83 7.31
C HIS A 104 -1.58 -10.93 7.19
N PRO A 105 -2.13 -11.11 5.97
CA PRO A 105 -3.58 -11.04 5.73
C PRO A 105 -4.40 -12.09 6.46
N LEU A 106 -3.79 -13.24 6.79
CA LEU A 106 -4.43 -14.33 7.54
C LEU A 106 -4.13 -14.29 9.05
N SER A 107 -3.54 -13.21 9.54
CA SER A 107 -3.34 -13.02 10.98
C SER A 107 -4.67 -13.03 11.73
N THR A 108 -4.61 -13.51 12.97
CA THR A 108 -5.73 -13.52 13.88
C THR A 108 -6.18 -12.10 14.23
N ARG A 109 -7.43 -11.96 14.68
CA ARG A 109 -7.93 -10.65 15.16
C ARG A 109 -7.04 -10.05 16.24
N LYS A 110 -6.50 -10.89 17.14
CA LYS A 110 -5.61 -10.43 18.21
C LYS A 110 -4.31 -9.85 17.64
N GLU A 111 -3.65 -10.55 16.73
CA GLU A 111 -2.40 -10.08 16.11
C GLU A 111 -2.60 -8.78 15.33
N ILE A 112 -3.70 -8.68 14.57
CA ILE A 112 -4.05 -7.44 13.85
C ILE A 112 -4.26 -6.29 14.85
N ALA A 113 -5.00 -6.55 15.94
CA ALA A 113 -5.26 -5.56 16.97
C ALA A 113 -3.99 -5.12 17.70
N ASP A 114 -3.09 -6.06 18.01
CA ASP A 114 -1.81 -5.77 18.66
C ASP A 114 -0.92 -4.93 17.74
N ALA A 115 -0.86 -5.24 16.43
CA ALA A 115 -0.10 -4.48 15.45
C ALA A 115 -0.66 -3.05 15.24
N VAL A 116 -1.99 -2.90 15.13
CA VAL A 116 -2.63 -1.58 14.98
C VAL A 116 -2.38 -0.69 16.19
N ARG A 117 -2.49 -1.25 17.41
CA ARG A 117 -2.26 -0.51 18.66
C ARG A 117 -0.80 -0.17 18.90
N LEU A 118 0.12 -1.08 18.57
CA LEU A 118 1.56 -0.84 18.71
C LEU A 118 2.01 0.37 17.89
N CYS A 119 1.43 0.55 16.70
CA CYS A 119 1.77 1.61 15.77
C CYS A 119 0.80 2.80 15.82
N ASP A 120 -0.23 2.79 16.68
CA ASP A 120 -1.32 3.77 16.69
C ASP A 120 -1.82 4.11 15.27
N SER A 121 -2.12 3.05 14.49
CA SER A 121 -2.35 3.21 13.05
C SER A 121 -3.64 3.98 12.76
N LYS A 122 -3.54 5.04 11.95
CA LYS A 122 -4.71 5.88 11.60
C LYS A 122 -5.66 5.20 10.62
N VAL A 123 -5.09 4.40 9.72
CA VAL A 123 -5.81 3.73 8.64
C VAL A 123 -5.37 2.28 8.59
N ILE A 124 -6.31 1.37 8.31
CA ILE A 124 -6.03 -0.03 8.02
C ILE A 124 -6.67 -0.46 6.71
N LEU A 125 -5.87 -1.02 5.81
CA LEU A 125 -6.33 -1.65 4.58
C LEU A 125 -6.63 -3.12 4.87
N THR A 126 -7.82 -3.54 4.48
CA THR A 126 -8.35 -4.89 4.68
C THR A 126 -8.94 -5.42 3.38
N PHE A 127 -9.16 -6.72 3.30
CA PHE A 127 -9.88 -7.35 2.20
C PHE A 127 -11.08 -8.14 2.73
N GLU A 128 -11.83 -8.79 1.85
CA GLU A 128 -13.15 -9.36 2.17
C GLU A 128 -13.14 -10.37 3.32
N MET A 129 -11.96 -10.90 3.67
CA MET A 129 -11.75 -11.98 4.63
C MET A 129 -11.30 -11.51 6.02
N ASN A 130 -10.84 -10.27 6.18
CA ASN A 130 -10.25 -9.83 7.45
C ASN A 130 -10.78 -8.48 7.95
N GLU A 131 -11.65 -7.80 7.21
CA GLU A 131 -12.16 -6.49 7.61
C GLU A 131 -12.84 -6.45 8.99
N GLY A 132 -13.63 -7.47 9.37
CA GLY A 132 -14.25 -7.49 10.70
C GLY A 132 -13.26 -7.73 11.83
N HIS A 133 -12.00 -8.08 11.54
CA HIS A 133 -10.95 -8.09 12.55
C HIS A 133 -10.48 -6.67 12.90
N ALA A 134 -10.63 -5.71 11.98
CA ALA A 134 -10.28 -4.31 12.18
C ALA A 134 -11.36 -3.49 12.91
N GLU A 135 -12.58 -4.04 13.02
CA GLU A 135 -13.71 -3.40 13.70
C GLU A 135 -13.35 -3.02 15.15
N GLY A 136 -13.60 -1.75 15.51
CA GLY A 136 -13.44 -1.24 16.86
C GLY A 136 -11.98 -1.00 17.29
N LEU A 137 -11.03 -0.98 16.35
CA LEU A 137 -9.61 -0.70 16.65
C LEU A 137 -9.25 0.79 16.64
N GLY A 138 -10.17 1.69 16.29
CA GLY A 138 -9.94 3.14 16.23
C GLY A 138 -9.29 3.64 14.93
N ALA A 139 -8.84 2.72 14.06
CA ALA A 139 -8.33 3.03 12.72
C ALA A 139 -9.48 3.10 11.70
N GLN A 140 -9.38 4.00 10.72
CA GLN A 140 -10.30 4.01 9.57
C GLN A 140 -10.05 2.78 8.68
N ILE A 141 -11.12 2.05 8.35
CA ILE A 141 -11.02 0.80 7.59
C ILE A 141 -11.24 1.08 6.10
N ILE A 142 -10.26 0.72 5.27
CA ILE A 142 -10.40 0.74 3.81
C ILE A 142 -10.52 -0.71 3.30
N ARG A 143 -11.64 -1.04 2.65
CA ARG A 143 -11.88 -2.35 2.03
C ARG A 143 -11.33 -2.38 0.61
N CYS A 144 -10.39 -3.28 0.38
CA CYS A 144 -9.83 -3.64 -0.92
C CYS A 144 -10.44 -4.95 -1.39
N ALA A 145 -11.14 -4.95 -2.52
CA ALA A 145 -11.85 -6.13 -2.99
C ALA A 145 -11.13 -6.84 -4.14
N THR A 146 -10.89 -8.15 -4.00
CA THR A 146 -10.25 -8.99 -5.03
C THR A 146 -11.05 -9.02 -6.34
N PRO A 147 -12.40 -9.18 -6.31
CA PRO A 147 -13.21 -9.21 -7.53
C PRO A 147 -13.23 -7.91 -8.34
N GLU A 148 -12.63 -6.82 -7.85
CA GLU A 148 -12.47 -5.60 -8.63
C GLU A 148 -11.52 -5.78 -9.83
N PHE A 149 -10.60 -6.75 -9.75
CA PHE A 149 -9.72 -7.13 -10.86
C PHE A 149 -10.17 -8.42 -11.52
N PHE A 150 -11.46 -8.75 -11.49
CA PHE A 150 -11.96 -9.79 -12.40
C PHE A 150 -12.37 -9.14 -13.72
N PRO A 151 -12.15 -9.81 -14.87
CA PRO A 151 -12.54 -9.28 -16.16
C PRO A 151 -14.01 -8.84 -16.18
N LYS A 152 -14.33 -7.70 -16.80
CA LYS A 152 -15.71 -7.20 -16.94
C LYS A 152 -16.49 -7.91 -18.06
N ASN A 153 -16.29 -9.22 -18.20
CA ASN A 153 -16.88 -10.07 -19.24
C ASN A 153 -17.60 -11.28 -18.59
N PRO A 154 -18.34 -12.11 -19.36
CA PRO A 154 -19.06 -13.25 -18.80
C PRO A 154 -18.17 -14.22 -17.99
N LYS A 155 -16.90 -14.40 -18.39
CA LYS A 155 -15.94 -15.25 -17.65
C LYS A 155 -15.64 -14.68 -16.26
N GLY A 156 -15.44 -13.36 -16.15
CA GLY A 156 -15.22 -12.73 -14.85
C GLY A 156 -16.45 -12.75 -13.95
N PHE A 157 -17.67 -12.76 -14.50
CA PHE A 157 -18.88 -12.97 -13.68
C PHE A 157 -18.92 -14.38 -13.06
N VAL A 158 -18.60 -15.41 -13.86
CA VAL A 158 -18.48 -16.80 -13.35
C VAL A 158 -17.38 -16.87 -12.29
N MET A 159 -16.22 -16.28 -12.55
CA MET A 159 -15.10 -16.25 -11.62
C MET A 159 -15.44 -15.54 -10.31
N LYS A 160 -16.16 -14.41 -10.36
CA LYS A 160 -16.67 -13.71 -9.17
C LYS A 160 -17.61 -14.59 -8.34
N THR A 161 -18.44 -15.36 -9.02
CA THR A 161 -19.38 -16.28 -8.38
C THR A 161 -18.63 -17.41 -7.69
N VAL A 162 -17.72 -18.08 -8.40
CA VAL A 162 -16.89 -19.16 -7.84
C VAL A 162 -16.07 -18.65 -6.65
N TYR A 163 -15.38 -17.52 -6.82
CA TYR A 163 -14.59 -16.89 -5.76
C TYR A 163 -15.41 -16.63 -4.50
N ARG A 164 -16.61 -16.06 -4.63
CA ARG A 164 -17.48 -15.78 -3.47
C ARG A 164 -17.87 -17.05 -2.69
N HIS A 165 -17.99 -18.19 -3.37
CA HIS A 165 -18.28 -19.47 -2.73
C HIS A 165 -17.03 -20.11 -2.11
N SER A 166 -15.85 -19.90 -2.70
CA SER A 166 -14.57 -20.40 -2.19
C SER A 166 -14.02 -19.60 -1.00
N VAL A 167 -14.41 -18.33 -0.89
CA VAL A 167 -13.99 -17.40 0.16
C VAL A 167 -14.70 -17.74 1.46
N ARG A 168 -13.93 -18.03 2.51
CA ARG A 168 -14.46 -18.29 3.84
C ARG A 168 -15.25 -17.07 4.33
N LYS A 169 -16.44 -17.32 4.89
CA LYS A 169 -17.21 -16.24 5.52
C LYS A 169 -16.41 -15.65 6.67
N ALA A 170 -16.16 -14.36 6.60
CA ALA A 170 -15.49 -13.59 7.63
C ALA A 170 -16.46 -12.58 8.26
N PRO A 171 -16.24 -12.20 9.54
CA PRO A 171 -16.96 -11.09 10.15
C PRO A 171 -16.80 -9.83 9.29
N LYS A 172 -17.89 -9.07 9.17
CA LYS A 172 -17.93 -7.83 8.39
C LYS A 172 -17.84 -6.64 9.33
N ALA A 173 -17.11 -5.63 8.90
CA ALA A 173 -17.07 -4.35 9.57
C ALA A 173 -18.33 -3.53 9.26
N ALA A 174 -18.83 -2.75 10.23
CA ALA A 174 -20.04 -1.95 10.06
C ALA A 174 -19.79 -0.72 9.18
N GLU A 175 -18.66 -0.06 9.38
CA GLU A 175 -18.25 1.14 8.66
C GLU A 175 -16.92 0.89 7.94
N VAL A 176 -16.96 0.99 6.61
CA VAL A 176 -15.76 0.86 5.76
C VAL A 176 -15.80 1.87 4.64
N LEU A 177 -14.64 2.39 4.28
CA LEU A 177 -14.43 3.11 3.04
C LEU A 177 -14.09 2.11 1.93
N LEU A 178 -14.66 2.28 0.74
CA LEU A 178 -14.28 1.45 -0.39
C LEU A 178 -13.02 2.01 -1.05
N TRP A 179 -12.10 1.13 -1.44
CA TRP A 179 -10.88 1.49 -2.16
C TRP A 179 -11.13 2.46 -3.33
N ARG A 180 -12.15 2.20 -4.14
CA ARG A 180 -12.50 3.04 -5.29
C ARG A 180 -12.94 4.45 -4.91
N ASP A 181 -13.62 4.60 -3.78
CA ASP A 181 -14.10 5.90 -3.31
C ASP A 181 -12.92 6.72 -2.78
N VAL A 182 -11.96 6.08 -2.12
CA VAL A 182 -10.71 6.72 -1.69
C VAL A 182 -9.87 7.15 -2.90
N LEU A 183 -9.75 6.31 -3.92
CA LEU A 183 -9.08 6.69 -5.17
C LEU A 183 -9.77 7.88 -5.85
N GLN A 184 -11.11 7.88 -5.91
CA GLN A 184 -11.84 8.98 -6.53
C GLN A 184 -11.64 10.29 -5.75
N SER A 185 -11.79 10.25 -4.42
CA SER A 185 -11.51 11.39 -3.54
C SER A 185 -10.08 11.93 -3.73
N GLY A 186 -9.10 11.04 -3.90
CA GLY A 186 -7.73 11.43 -4.19
C GLY A 186 -7.55 12.08 -5.56
N ARG A 187 -8.21 11.57 -6.61
CA ARG A 187 -8.20 12.21 -7.95
C ARG A 187 -8.83 13.60 -7.91
N ASP A 188 -9.92 13.76 -7.14
CA ASP A 188 -10.59 15.05 -6.97
C ASP A 188 -9.71 16.02 -6.18
N TYR A 189 -9.02 15.55 -5.14
CA TYR A 189 -8.02 16.32 -4.41
C TYR A 189 -6.92 16.85 -5.35
N LEU A 190 -6.37 15.99 -6.21
CA LEU A 190 -5.30 16.34 -7.15
C LEU A 190 -5.69 17.39 -8.20
N GLN A 191 -6.99 17.63 -8.42
CA GLN A 191 -7.45 18.73 -9.30
C GLN A 191 -7.34 20.10 -8.64
N THR A 192 -7.30 20.14 -7.30
CA THR A 192 -7.38 21.39 -6.53
C THR A 192 -6.16 21.64 -5.65
N ALA A 193 -5.37 20.61 -5.36
CA ALA A 193 -4.20 20.66 -4.50
C ALA A 193 -3.12 19.67 -4.95
N GLU A 194 -1.88 19.98 -4.60
CA GLU A 194 -0.75 19.07 -4.82
C GLU A 194 -0.52 18.17 -3.60
N LEU A 195 0.07 17.00 -3.86
CA LEU A 195 0.60 16.16 -2.78
C LEU A 195 1.69 16.92 -2.00
N PRO A 196 1.86 16.64 -0.69
CA PRO A 196 3.00 17.15 0.07
C PRO A 196 4.31 16.86 -0.66
N LYS A 197 5.27 17.79 -0.57
CA LYS A 197 6.60 17.59 -1.15
C LYS A 197 7.20 16.30 -0.61
N ASP A 198 7.75 15.47 -1.51
CA ASP A 198 8.52 14.31 -1.08
C ASP A 198 9.79 14.79 -0.38
N THR A 199 9.83 14.58 0.93
CA THR A 199 10.97 14.89 1.81
C THR A 199 11.50 13.64 2.49
N VAL A 200 11.12 12.46 1.98
CA VAL A 200 11.43 11.17 2.57
C VAL A 200 12.86 10.81 2.20
N ARG A 201 13.70 10.58 3.20
CA ARG A 201 15.07 10.12 3.00
C ARG A 201 15.09 8.59 2.85
N TYR A 202 16.15 8.06 2.28
CA TYR A 202 16.32 6.60 2.18
C TYR A 202 16.34 5.92 3.57
N GLU A 203 16.80 6.62 4.59
CA GLU A 203 16.80 6.18 6.00
C GLU A 203 15.40 6.18 6.62
N ASP A 204 14.49 7.02 6.10
CA ASP A 204 13.11 7.13 6.56
C ASP A 204 12.23 6.03 5.95
N THR A 205 12.65 5.44 4.83
CA THR A 205 11.93 4.32 4.19
C THR A 205 12.30 3.01 4.84
N ALA A 206 11.74 2.78 6.02
CA ALA A 206 11.75 1.44 6.59
C ALA A 206 10.65 0.61 5.93
N ALA A 207 11.05 -0.37 5.11
CA ALA A 207 10.41 -1.67 5.23
C ALA A 207 10.87 -2.22 6.59
N VAL A 208 10.09 -1.93 7.63
CA VAL A 208 10.28 -2.56 8.95
C VAL A 208 9.81 -4.01 8.87
#